data_AF-A0A1J3G974-F1
#
_entry.id   AF-A0A1J3G974-F1
#
_cell.length_a   1.000
_cell.length_b   1.000
_cell.length_c   1.000
_cell.angle_alpha   90.00
_cell.angle_beta   90.00
_cell.angle_gamma   90.00
#
_symmetry.space_group_name_H-M   'P 1'
#
loop_
_entity.id
_entity.type
_entity.pdbx_description
1 polymer ?
#
loop_
_entity_poly.entity_id
_entity_poly.type
_entity_poly.pdbx_seq_one_letter_code
_entity_poly.pdbx_strand_id
1 'polypeptide(L)'
;DVTIRANRDFYVDFTLPYTESGVFMLVPVKDNDNPWVFLKPWNKDLWITTGCFFVFIGFVMWLLEHRVNDDFRGSPHQQISTSFWFSFSTMVFAHSEKVVSNLARFVVVV
;
A
#
# COMPACT_ATOMS: atom_id res chain seq x y z
N ASP A 1 -51.20 -7.18 16.63
CA ASP A 1 -50.58 -5.88 16.33
C ASP A 1 -51.38 -5.19 15.24
N VAL A 2 -51.70 -3.90 15.40
CA VAL A 2 -52.54 -3.13 14.48
C VAL A 2 -51.92 -1.75 14.25
N THR A 3 -51.52 -1.48 13.02
CA THR A 3 -51.04 -0.15 12.62
C THR A 3 -52.21 0.80 12.38
N ILE A 4 -52.15 1.97 13.03
CA ILE A 4 -53.08 3.08 12.82
C ILE A 4 -52.90 3.58 11.37
N ARG A 5 -53.99 3.60 10.59
CA ARG A 5 -54.02 4.11 9.21
C ARG A 5 -55.24 5.01 9.03
N ALA A 6 -55.09 6.09 8.26
CA ALA A 6 -56.15 7.06 8.00
C ALA A 6 -57.47 6.41 7.50
N ASN A 7 -57.39 5.37 6.66
CA ASN A 7 -58.60 4.69 6.16
C ASN A 7 -59.37 3.91 7.26
N ARG A 8 -58.70 3.51 8.35
CA ARG A 8 -59.33 2.73 9.43
C ARG A 8 -59.91 3.60 10.53
N ASP A 9 -59.38 4.82 10.69
CA ASP A 9 -59.84 5.80 11.66
C ASP A 9 -61.31 6.21 11.43
N PHE A 10 -61.81 6.11 10.20
CA PHE A 10 -63.23 6.37 9.89
C PHE A 10 -64.22 5.36 10.47
N TYR A 11 -63.76 4.19 10.94
CA TYR A 11 -64.64 3.10 11.37
C TYR A 11 -64.45 2.72 12.84
N VAL A 12 -63.30 3.05 13.44
CA VAL A 12 -62.93 2.66 14.81
C VAL A 12 -62.04 3.72 15.44
N ASP A 13 -62.17 3.93 16.75
CA ASP A 13 -61.29 4.81 17.54
C ASP A 13 -60.05 4.06 18.05
N PHE A 14 -58.91 4.77 18.10
CA PHE A 14 -57.63 4.25 18.60
C PHE A 14 -57.16 4.99 19.86
N THR A 15 -56.45 4.29 20.74
CA THR A 15 -55.70 4.89 21.84
C THR A 15 -54.34 5.43 21.36
N LEU A 16 -53.66 6.21 22.21
CA LEU A 16 -52.34 6.74 21.87
C LEU A 16 -51.34 5.61 21.57
N PRO A 17 -50.49 5.75 20.53
CA PRO A 17 -49.51 4.74 20.18
C PRO A 17 -48.48 4.62 21.30
N TYR A 18 -48.25 3.39 21.77
CA TYR A 18 -47.21 3.07 22.75
C TYR A 18 -45.93 2.53 22.11
N THR A 19 -45.96 2.28 20.79
CA THR A 19 -44.82 1.82 19.98
C THR A 19 -44.83 2.57 18.65
N GLU A 20 -43.67 3.05 18.22
CA GLU A 20 -43.47 3.70 16.92
C GLU A 20 -43.66 2.73 15.76
N SER A 21 -44.39 3.15 14.73
CA SER A 21 -44.57 2.36 13.51
C SER A 21 -43.55 2.75 12.44
N GLY A 22 -42.75 1.80 11.96
CA GLY A 22 -41.77 2.01 10.89
C GLY A 22 -41.80 0.89 9.86
N VAL A 23 -41.37 1.19 8.63
CA VAL A 23 -41.14 0.18 7.59
C VAL A 23 -39.65 0.03 7.40
N PHE A 24 -39.16 -1.21 7.48
CA PHE A 24 -37.75 -1.53 7.28
C PHE A 24 -37.62 -2.55 6.16
N MET A 25 -36.61 -2.36 5.31
CA MET A 25 -36.24 -3.33 4.28
C MET A 25 -35.22 -4.29 4.86
N LEU A 26 -35.58 -5.58 4.94
CA LEU A 26 -34.64 -6.62 5.31
C LEU A 26 -33.86 -7.05 4.07
N VAL A 27 -32.54 -6.94 4.13
CA VAL A 27 -31.63 -7.40 3.09
C VAL A 27 -30.77 -8.52 3.69
N PRO A 28 -30.62 -9.67 3.01
CA PRO A 28 -29.73 -10.72 3.49
C PRO A 28 -28.30 -10.19 3.57
N VAL A 29 -27.65 -10.43 4.70
CA VAL A 29 -26.22 -10.15 4.85
C VAL A 29 -25.45 -11.05 3.89
N LYS A 30 -24.57 -10.45 3.09
CA LYS A 30 -23.73 -11.17 2.13
C LYS A 30 -22.29 -11.11 2.63
N ASP A 31 -21.80 -12.22 3.16
CA ASP A 31 -20.40 -12.33 3.56
C ASP A 31 -19.52 -12.32 2.31
N ASN A 32 -18.57 -11.39 2.27
CA ASN A 32 -17.62 -11.23 1.18
C ASN A 32 -16.21 -11.31 1.74
N ASP A 33 -15.82 -12.51 2.16
CA ASP A 33 -14.48 -12.84 2.65
C ASP A 33 -13.47 -12.82 1.50
N ASN A 34 -13.11 -11.61 1.05
CA ASN A 34 -12.02 -11.41 0.12
C ASN A 34 -10.73 -11.14 0.91
N PRO A 35 -9.77 -12.08 0.96
CA PRO A 35 -8.49 -11.87 1.64
C PRO A 35 -7.66 -10.74 1.00
N TRP A 36 -7.99 -10.36 -0.24
CA TRP A 36 -7.33 -9.31 -1.02
C TRP A 36 -7.89 -7.90 -0.75
N VAL A 37 -8.75 -7.71 0.26
CA VAL A 37 -9.29 -6.38 0.65
C VAL A 37 -8.17 -5.40 1.04
N PHE A 38 -7.08 -5.89 1.62
CA PHE A 38 -5.90 -5.06 1.94
C PHE A 38 -5.22 -4.44 0.72
N LEU A 39 -5.42 -5.03 -0.48
CA LEU A 39 -4.87 -4.55 -1.73
C LEU A 39 -5.85 -3.68 -2.52
N LYS A 40 -7.12 -3.65 -2.12
CA LYS A 40 -8.15 -2.76 -2.67
C LYS A 40 -7.81 -1.26 -2.61
N PRO A 41 -7.17 -0.71 -1.55
CA PRO A 41 -6.80 0.70 -1.53
C PRO A 41 -5.57 1.01 -2.39
N TRP A 42 -4.85 0.01 -2.89
CA TRP A 42 -3.62 0.25 -3.65
C TRP A 42 -3.92 0.36 -5.14
N ASN A 43 -3.93 1.60 -5.65
CA ASN A 43 -4.08 1.85 -7.09
C ASN A 43 -2.98 1.12 -7.89
N LYS A 44 -3.34 0.52 -9.03
CA LYS A 44 -2.39 -0.17 -9.93
C LYS A 44 -1.23 0.76 -10.34
N ASP A 45 -1.52 2.04 -10.46
CA ASP A 45 -0.53 3.07 -10.77
C ASP A 45 0.53 3.22 -9.67
N LEU A 46 0.16 3.05 -8.39
CA LEU A 46 1.10 3.11 -7.27
C LEU A 46 2.02 1.90 -7.26
N TRP A 47 1.52 0.72 -7.61
CA TRP A 47 2.33 -0.48 -7.76
C TRP A 47 3.37 -0.34 -8.86
N ILE A 48 2.95 0.14 -10.03
CA ILE A 48 3.83 0.40 -11.17
C ILE A 48 4.88 1.45 -10.79
N THR A 49 4.43 2.55 -10.17
CA THR A 49 5.31 3.64 -9.70
C THR A 49 6.38 3.12 -8.73
N THR A 50 5.98 2.31 -7.74
CA THR A 50 6.91 1.72 -6.75
C THR A 50 7.93 0.80 -7.42
N GLY A 51 7.49 -0.03 -8.38
CA GLY A 51 8.40 -0.86 -9.17
C GLY A 51 9.38 -0.05 -10.02
N CYS A 52 8.90 1.02 -10.68
CA CYS A 52 9.75 1.94 -11.43
C CYS A 52 10.79 2.63 -10.55
N PHE A 53 10.42 3.10 -9.36
CA PHE A 53 11.36 3.70 -8.40
C PHE A 53 12.42 2.71 -7.95
N PHE A 54 12.05 1.45 -7.69
CA PHE A 54 13.00 0.42 -7.29
C PHE A 54 14.06 0.16 -8.38
N VAL A 55 13.63 0.02 -9.64
CA VAL A 55 14.53 -0.14 -10.79
C VAL A 55 15.42 1.10 -10.98
N PHE A 56 14.85 2.30 -10.82
CA PHE A 56 15.59 3.56 -10.94
C PHE A 56 16.70 3.68 -9.89
N ILE A 57 16.40 3.37 -8.62
CA ILE A 57 17.40 3.39 -7.53
C ILE A 57 18.51 2.38 -7.82
N GLY A 58 18.16 1.17 -8.28
CA GLY A 58 19.14 0.15 -8.68
C GLY A 58 20.04 0.62 -9.83
N PHE A 59 19.48 1.30 -10.83
CA PHE A 59 20.24 1.86 -11.95
C PHE A 59 21.19 2.99 -11.51
N VAL A 60 20.74 3.88 -10.62
CA VAL A 60 21.56 4.98 -10.09
C VAL A 60 22.73 4.44 -9.26
N MET A 61 22.49 3.45 -8.40
CA MET A 61 23.55 2.77 -7.65
C MET A 61 24.57 2.11 -8.60
N TRP A 62 24.11 1.38 -9.61
CA TRP A 62 24.98 0.76 -10.61
C TRP A 62 25.86 1.81 -11.33
N LEU A 63 25.29 2.93 -11.74
CA LEU A 63 26.02 4.00 -12.44
C LEU A 63 27.09 4.64 -11.54
N LEU A 64 26.76 4.90 -10.26
CA LEU A 64 27.69 5.48 -9.29
C LEU A 64 28.87 4.55 -8.99
N GLU A 65 28.60 3.26 -8.81
CA GLU A 65 29.64 2.27 -8.51
C GLU A 65 30.51 1.98 -9.73
N HIS A 66 29.92 1.97 -10.94
CA HIS A 66 30.65 1.83 -12.20
C HIS A 66 31.60 3.00 -12.47
N ARG A 67 31.32 4.22 -11.98
CA ARG A 67 32.18 5.40 -12.17
C ARG A 67 33.39 5.43 -11.23
N VAL A 68 33.31 4.81 -10.07
CA VAL A 68 34.30 4.99 -8.98
C VAL A 68 35.37 3.89 -8.95
N ASN A 69 35.11 2.70 -9.50
CA ASN A 69 36.05 1.59 -9.45
C ASN A 69 36.50 1.11 -10.85
N ASP A 70 37.72 1.50 -11.25
CA ASP A 70 38.36 1.10 -12.52
C ASP A 70 38.80 -0.39 -12.56
N ASP A 71 38.72 -1.11 -11.44
CA ASP A 71 39.06 -2.54 -11.32
C ASP A 71 37.92 -3.48 -11.78
N PHE A 72 36.72 -2.93 -12.06
CA PHE A 72 35.55 -3.70 -12.50
C PHE A 72 35.48 -3.88 -14.03
N ARG A 73 36.55 -4.41 -14.63
CA ARG A 73 36.60 -4.77 -16.07
C ARG A 73 36.33 -6.25 -16.40
N GLY A 74 35.95 -7.07 -15.41
CA GLY A 74 35.53 -8.47 -15.55
C GLY A 74 34.12 -8.69 -16.11
N SER A 75 33.64 -9.94 -16.14
CA SER A 75 32.38 -10.34 -16.80
C SER A 75 31.16 -9.55 -16.29
N PRO A 76 30.38 -8.90 -17.18
CA PRO A 76 29.41 -7.87 -16.81
C PRO A 76 28.25 -8.37 -15.95
N HIS A 77 27.87 -9.64 -16.06
CA HIS A 77 26.69 -10.19 -15.35
C HIS A 77 26.95 -10.48 -13.86
N GLN A 78 28.18 -10.89 -13.49
CA GLN A 78 28.51 -11.16 -12.09
C GLN A 78 28.74 -9.87 -11.29
N GLN A 79 29.30 -8.85 -11.93
CA GLN A 79 29.54 -7.54 -11.31
C GLN A 79 28.26 -6.78 -10.97
N ILE A 80 27.26 -6.83 -11.85
CA ILE A 80 25.96 -6.21 -11.57
C ILE A 80 25.33 -6.88 -10.36
N SER A 81 25.45 -8.20 -10.23
CA SER A 81 24.91 -8.95 -9.09
C SER A 81 25.63 -8.61 -7.78
N THR A 82 26.96 -8.49 -7.78
CA THR A 82 27.72 -8.15 -6.56
C THR A 82 27.59 -6.69 -6.16
N SER A 83 27.57 -5.76 -7.11
CA SER A 83 27.31 -4.32 -6.87
C SER A 83 25.87 -4.10 -6.37
N PHE A 84 24.90 -4.77 -6.98
CA PHE A 84 23.51 -4.74 -6.51
C PHE A 84 23.37 -5.35 -5.11
N TRP A 85 24.05 -6.47 -4.84
CA TRP A 85 24.07 -7.10 -3.52
C TRP A 85 24.75 -6.22 -2.45
N PHE A 86 25.85 -5.54 -2.80
CA PHE A 86 26.52 -4.59 -1.91
C PHE A 86 25.68 -3.35 -1.65
N SER A 87 25.02 -2.81 -2.68
CA SER A 87 24.08 -1.68 -2.57
C SER A 87 22.85 -2.02 -1.72
N PHE A 88 22.28 -3.21 -1.90
CA PHE A 88 21.16 -3.71 -1.12
C PHE A 88 21.56 -3.99 0.34
N SER A 89 22.73 -4.60 0.55
CA SER A 89 23.31 -4.76 1.89
C SER A 89 23.53 -3.40 2.54
N THR A 90 24.09 -2.42 1.85
CA THR A 90 24.28 -1.07 2.39
C THR A 90 22.96 -0.40 2.73
N MET A 91 21.90 -0.57 1.92
CA MET A 91 20.59 0.04 2.19
C MET A 91 19.84 -0.62 3.36
N VAL A 92 19.95 -1.94 3.52
CA VAL A 92 19.31 -2.71 4.59
C VAL A 92 20.13 -2.70 5.89
N PHE A 93 21.45 -2.53 5.79
CA PHE A 93 22.44 -2.58 6.88
C PHE A 93 23.10 -1.22 7.17
N ALA A 94 22.62 -0.12 6.57
CA ALA A 94 23.15 1.26 6.66
C ALA A 94 23.28 1.83 8.07
N HIS A 95 22.79 1.14 9.10
CA HIS A 95 23.01 1.54 10.47
C HIS A 95 24.43 1.24 11.00
N SER A 96 25.20 0.32 10.38
CA SER A 96 26.38 -0.24 11.08
C SER A 96 27.71 -0.29 10.34
N GLU A 97 27.87 0.16 9.08
CA GLU A 97 29.20 0.18 8.45
C GLU A 97 29.63 1.50 7.81
N LYS A 98 30.89 1.84 8.08
CA LYS A 98 31.52 3.13 7.79
C LYS A 98 31.64 3.34 6.28
N VAL A 99 30.81 4.24 5.76
CA VAL A 99 30.88 4.77 4.38
C VAL A 99 32.26 5.39 4.13
N VAL A 100 32.99 4.90 3.13
CA VAL A 100 34.36 5.33 2.78
C VAL A 100 34.37 6.50 1.78
N SER A 101 33.29 6.73 1.02
CA SER A 101 33.23 7.80 0.02
C SER A 101 32.65 9.11 0.59
N ASN A 102 33.35 10.23 0.34
CA ASN A 102 32.96 11.56 0.84
C ASN A 102 31.65 12.08 0.22
N LEU A 103 31.29 11.65 -0.99
CA LEU A 103 30.04 12.03 -1.66
C LEU A 103 28.83 11.25 -1.13
N ALA A 104 29.00 9.96 -0.83
CA ALA A 104 27.93 9.16 -0.22
C ALA A 104 27.61 9.63 1.21
N ARG A 105 28.61 10.09 1.97
CA ARG A 105 28.39 10.74 3.28
C ARG A 105 27.56 12.02 3.17
N PHE A 106 27.71 12.80 2.10
CA PHE A 106 26.96 14.03 1.91
C PHE A 106 25.46 13.77 1.64
N VAL A 107 25.16 12.73 0.86
CA VAL A 107 23.78 12.32 0.54
C VAL A 107 23.07 11.72 1.77
N VAL A 108 23.79 11.08 2.70
CA VAL A 108 23.21 10.50 3.93
C VAL A 108 22.92 11.55 5.00
N VAL A 109 23.57 12.73 4.95
CA VAL A 109 23.40 13.80 5.96
C VAL A 109 22.27 14.77 5.60
N VAL A 110 21.83 14.80 4.34
CA VAL A 110 20.66 15.57 3.86
C VAL A 110 19.40 14.72 3.98
#